data_AF-A0A1I3P8R8-F1
#
_entry.id   AF-A0A1I3P8R8-F1
#
_cell.length_a   1.000
_cell.length_b   1.000
_cell.length_c   1.000
_cell.angle_alpha   90.00
_cell.angle_beta   90.00
_cell.angle_gamma   90.00
#
_symmetry.space_group_name_H-M   'P 1'
#
loop_
_entity.id
_entity.type
_entity.pdbx_description
1 polymer ?
#
loop_
_entity_poly.entity_id
_entity_poly.type
_entity_poly.pdbx_seq_one_letter_code
_entity_poly.pdbx_strand_id
1 'polypeptide(L)'
;MTAPMPFNFRKIAALIAAAGTLFWLYTFYAIAHVPPGDGTGFHWLAVFPLGMIFGLFFLPAWLLVAMNRLPRLTTLIGLCGLIAFAIIWVQLLNEFPRS
;
A
#
# COMPACT_ATOMS: atom_id res chain seq x y z
N MET A 1 8.34 -0.65 39.28
CA MET A 1 8.79 -1.34 38.05
C MET A 1 7.61 -1.44 37.10
N THR A 2 7.54 -0.59 36.09
CA THR A 2 6.50 -0.68 35.05
C THR A 2 6.83 -1.87 34.16
N ALA A 3 5.96 -2.88 34.13
CA ALA A 3 6.14 -4.02 33.23
C ALA A 3 6.19 -3.51 31.77
N PRO A 4 7.14 -3.96 30.94
CA PRO A 4 7.17 -3.57 29.54
C PRO A 4 5.87 -4.01 28.86
N MET A 5 5.15 -3.08 28.23
CA MET A 5 3.93 -3.41 27.50
C MET A 5 4.24 -4.47 26.43
N PRO A 6 3.51 -5.59 26.37
CA PRO A 6 3.77 -6.61 25.37
C PRO A 6 3.53 -6.02 23.97
N PHE A 7 4.55 -6.10 23.11
CA PHE A 7 4.48 -5.66 21.72
C PHE A 7 3.30 -6.35 21.01
N ASN A 8 2.26 -5.56 20.69
CA ASN A 8 1.07 -6.09 20.05
C ASN A 8 1.22 -6.08 18.52
N PHE A 9 1.81 -7.14 17.99
CA PHE A 9 2.04 -7.32 16.56
C PHE A 9 0.77 -7.19 15.70
N ARG A 10 -0.42 -7.47 16.26
CA ARG A 10 -1.68 -7.27 15.54
C ARG A 10 -1.96 -5.80 15.29
N LYS A 11 -1.72 -4.94 16.29
CA LYS A 11 -1.87 -3.49 16.13
C LYS A 11 -0.88 -2.95 15.10
N ILE A 12 0.34 -3.45 15.10
CA ILE A 12 1.38 -3.05 14.14
C ILE A 12 0.99 -3.50 12.73
N ALA A 13 0.58 -4.76 12.54
CA ALA A 13 0.11 -5.26 11.26
C ALA A 13 -1.13 -4.49 10.76
N ALA A 14 -2.07 -4.15 11.65
CA ALA A 14 -3.23 -3.31 11.31
C ALA A 14 -2.81 -1.91 10.87
N LEU A 15 -1.83 -1.30 11.55
CA LEU A 15 -1.33 0.03 11.21
C LEU A 15 -0.61 0.03 9.86
N ILE A 16 0.20 -0.99 9.57
CA ILE A 16 0.86 -1.18 8.27
C ILE A 16 -0.18 -1.38 7.17
N ALA A 17 -1.19 -2.21 7.41
CA ALA A 17 -2.27 -2.45 6.46
C ALA A 17 -3.07 -1.17 6.17
N ALA A 18 -3.40 -0.41 7.20
CA ALA A 18 -4.06 0.88 7.09
C ALA A 18 -3.21 1.90 6.34
N ALA A 19 -1.91 2.01 6.64
CA ALA A 19 -1.00 2.90 5.95
C ALA A 19 -0.91 2.58 4.46
N GLY A 20 -0.77 1.30 4.08
CA GLY A 20 -0.76 0.91 2.67
C GLY A 20 -2.10 1.13 1.96
N THR A 21 -3.22 0.97 2.67
CA THR A 21 -4.55 1.28 2.12
C THR A 21 -4.72 2.76 1.86
N LEU A 22 -4.34 3.62 2.80
CA LEU A 22 -4.35 5.07 2.64
C LEU A 22 -3.41 5.50 1.51
N PHE A 23 -2.23 4.89 1.42
CA PHE A 23 -1.28 5.18 0.36
C PHE A 23 -1.85 4.79 -1.01
N TRP A 24 -2.49 3.63 -1.14
CA TRP A 24 -3.17 3.24 -2.38
C TRP A 24 -4.30 4.21 -2.77
N LEU A 25 -5.12 4.65 -1.81
CA LEU A 25 -6.15 5.67 -2.07
C LEU A 25 -5.52 6.99 -2.53
N TYR A 26 -4.40 7.39 -1.93
CA TYR A 26 -3.65 8.57 -2.34
C TYR A 26 -3.09 8.44 -3.76
N THR A 27 -2.47 7.31 -4.12
CA THR A 27 -1.93 7.12 -5.46
C THR A 27 -3.06 7.09 -6.50
N PHE A 28 -4.19 6.48 -6.17
CA PHE A 28 -5.39 6.51 -7.02
C PHE A 28 -5.91 7.93 -7.23
N TYR A 29 -6.02 8.71 -6.16
CA TYR A 29 -6.41 10.12 -6.22
C TYR A 29 -5.44 10.94 -7.08
N ALA A 30 -4.14 10.75 -6.88
CA ALA A 30 -3.11 11.46 -7.62
C ALA A 30 -3.17 11.15 -9.12
N ILE A 31 -3.30 9.87 -9.50
CA ILE A 31 -3.45 9.44 -10.90
C ILE A 31 -4.73 10.02 -11.52
N ALA A 32 -5.84 10.02 -10.78
CA ALA A 32 -7.11 10.56 -11.27
C ALA A 32 -7.06 12.08 -11.52
N HIS A 33 -6.14 12.80 -10.87
CA HIS A 33 -5.94 14.24 -11.05
C HIS A 33 -4.79 14.58 -12.01
N VAL A 34 -4.10 13.58 -12.58
CA VAL A 34 -3.14 13.83 -13.66
C VAL A 34 -3.93 14.38 -14.86
N PRO A 35 -3.55 15.55 -15.42
CA PRO A 35 -4.20 16.08 -16.60
C PRO A 35 -4.27 15.00 -17.67
N PRO A 36 -5.42 14.77 -18.32
CA PRO A 36 -5.46 13.87 -19.45
C PRO A 36 -4.46 14.39 -20.48
N GLY A 37 -3.39 13.63 -20.72
CA GLY A 37 -2.42 13.93 -21.77
C GLY A 37 -3.07 13.77 -23.13
N ASP A 38 -2.63 12.82 -23.95
CA ASP A 38 -3.21 12.56 -25.28
C ASP A 38 -4.68 12.04 -25.26
N GLY A 39 -5.38 12.07 -24.11
CA GLY A 39 -6.76 11.62 -23.96
C GLY A 39 -6.97 10.11 -24.03
N THR A 40 -5.91 9.32 -24.24
CA THR A 40 -5.95 7.87 -24.44
C THR A 40 -6.25 7.06 -23.18
N GLY A 41 -6.24 7.67 -21.99
CA GLY A 41 -6.46 6.97 -20.72
C GLY A 41 -5.29 6.08 -20.28
N PHE A 42 -4.15 6.12 -20.96
CA PHE A 42 -2.97 5.29 -20.63
C PHE A 42 -2.46 5.48 -19.18
N HIS A 43 -2.73 6.63 -18.56
CA HIS A 43 -2.44 6.87 -17.15
C HIS A 43 -3.17 5.90 -16.21
N TRP A 44 -4.30 5.30 -16.61
CA TRP A 44 -4.99 4.26 -15.85
C TRP A 44 -4.26 2.92 -15.83
N LEU A 45 -3.33 2.66 -16.77
CA LEU A 45 -2.48 1.47 -16.70
C LEU A 45 -1.57 1.48 -15.47
N ALA A 46 -1.25 2.66 -14.93
CA ALA A 46 -0.52 2.81 -13.67
C ALA A 46 -1.29 2.26 -12.46
N VAL A 47 -2.62 2.26 -12.53
CA VAL A 47 -3.50 1.78 -11.46
C VAL A 47 -3.45 0.26 -11.34
N PHE A 48 -3.21 -0.45 -12.43
CA PHE A 48 -3.13 -1.92 -12.43
C PHE A 48 -2.01 -2.49 -11.54
N PRO A 49 -0.73 -2.12 -11.71
CA PRO A 49 0.34 -2.62 -10.85
C PRO A 49 0.17 -2.19 -9.40
N LEU A 50 -0.27 -0.95 -9.14
CA LEU A 50 -0.55 -0.46 -7.78
C LEU A 50 -1.70 -1.26 -7.13
N GLY A 51 -2.81 -1.45 -7.85
CA GLY A 51 -3.94 -2.26 -7.39
C GLY A 51 -3.58 -3.72 -7.16
N MET A 52 -2.69 -4.29 -7.97
CA MET A 52 -2.20 -5.65 -7.80
C MET A 52 -1.36 -5.81 -6.53
N ILE A 53 -0.46 -4.87 -6.21
CA ILE A 53 0.29 -4.93 -4.94
C ILE A 53 -0.67 -4.75 -3.76
N PHE A 54 -1.68 -3.89 -3.89
CA PHE A 54 -2.70 -3.73 -2.85
C PHE A 54 -3.46 -5.04 -2.59
N GLY A 55 -3.97 -5.65 -3.66
CA GLY A 55 -4.70 -6.91 -3.61
C GLY A 55 -3.87 -8.08 -3.09
N LEU A 56 -2.56 -8.12 -3.40
CA LEU A 56 -1.71 -9.26 -3.07
C LEU A 56 -1.07 -9.16 -1.68
N PHE A 57 -0.81 -7.94 -1.18
CA PHE A 57 -0.08 -7.73 0.08
C PHE A 57 -0.95 -7.14 1.19
N PHE A 58 -1.80 -6.15 0.87
CA PHE A 58 -2.53 -5.38 1.88
C PHE A 58 -3.91 -5.98 2.19
N LEU A 59 -4.60 -6.52 1.19
CA LEU A 59 -5.88 -7.20 1.36
C LEU A 59 -5.75 -8.48 2.22
N PRO A 60 -4.75 -9.37 1.99
CA PRO A 60 -4.53 -10.52 2.86
C PRO A 60 -4.02 -10.10 4.24
N ALA A 61 -3.29 -8.97 4.33
CA ALA A 61 -2.88 -8.44 5.62
C ALA A 61 -4.08 -8.04 6.49
N TRP A 62 -5.07 -7.35 5.92
CA TRP A 62 -6.34 -7.06 6.59
C TRP A 62 -7.09 -8.31 7.03
N LEU A 63 -7.17 -9.31 6.15
CA LEU A 63 -7.84 -10.58 6.45
C LEU A 63 -7.17 -11.31 7.63
N LEU A 64 -5.84 -11.42 7.62
CA LEU A 64 -5.06 -12.08 8.67
C LEU A 64 -5.13 -11.33 10.01
N VAL A 65 -5.14 -9.99 9.96
CA VAL A 65 -5.37 -9.13 11.15
C VAL A 65 -6.76 -9.39 11.73
N ALA A 66 -7.80 -9.43 10.89
CA ALA A 66 -9.17 -9.67 11.32
C ALA A 66 -9.35 -11.08 11.93
N MET A 67 -8.68 -12.08 11.35
CA MET A 67 -8.67 -13.46 11.86
C MET A 67 -7.77 -13.65 13.10
N ASN A 68 -7.06 -12.61 13.55
CA ASN A 68 -6.09 -12.65 14.65
C ASN A 68 -5.03 -13.76 14.48
N ARG A 69 -4.68 -14.10 13.23
CA ARG A 69 -3.79 -15.22 12.88
C ARG A 69 -2.45 -14.69 12.39
N LEU A 70 -1.37 -15.27 12.92
CA LEU A 70 0.02 -15.08 12.47
C LEU A 70 0.46 -13.60 12.30
N PRO A 71 0.23 -12.73 13.30
CA PRO A 71 0.41 -11.28 13.14
C PRO A 71 1.83 -10.87 12.72
N ARG A 72 2.86 -11.63 13.11
CA ARG A 72 4.25 -11.38 12.69
C ARG A 72 4.47 -11.57 11.19
N LEU A 73 3.90 -12.63 10.61
CA LEU A 73 4.01 -12.93 9.18
C LEU A 73 3.26 -11.88 8.37
N THR A 74 2.11 -11.43 8.89
CA THR A 74 1.33 -10.31 8.34
C THR A 74 2.11 -9.00 8.36
N THR A 75 2.86 -8.74 9.44
CA THR A 75 3.69 -7.52 9.57
C THR A 75 4.80 -7.52 8.52
N LEU A 76 5.44 -8.69 8.32
CA LEU A 76 6.57 -8.86 7.39
C LEU A 76 6.11 -8.73 5.93
N ILE A 77 5.01 -9.40 5.58
CA ILE A 77 4.38 -9.28 4.25
C ILE A 77 3.92 -7.84 4.00
N GLY A 78 3.28 -7.21 4.99
CA GLY A 78 2.82 -5.83 4.87
C GLY A 78 3.97 -4.84 4.65
N LEU A 79 5.08 -5.00 5.37
CA LEU A 79 6.30 -4.20 5.18
C LEU A 79 6.91 -4.39 3.78
N CYS A 80 7.05 -5.63 3.33
CA CYS A 80 7.53 -5.93 1.98
C CYS A 80 6.62 -5.30 0.91
N GLY A 81 5.31 -5.43 1.08
CA GLY A 81 4.31 -4.80 0.21
C GLY A 81 4.46 -3.28 0.17
N LEU A 82 4.68 -2.63 1.31
CA LEU A 82 4.85 -1.17 1.43
C LEU A 82 6.11 -0.68 0.72
N ILE A 83 7.21 -1.40 0.85
CA ILE A 83 8.47 -1.08 0.16
C ILE A 83 8.28 -1.22 -1.35
N ALA A 84 7.70 -2.33 -1.82
CA ALA A 84 7.42 -2.53 -3.24
C ALA A 84 6.49 -1.44 -3.80
N PHE A 85 5.45 -1.07 -3.04
CA PHE A 85 4.52 0.00 -3.39
C PHE A 85 5.23 1.36 -3.54
N ALA A 86 6.11 1.68 -2.59
CA ALA A 86 6.85 2.93 -2.59
C ALA A 86 7.81 3.02 -3.78
N ILE A 87 8.54 1.93 -4.08
CA ILE A 87 9.46 1.88 -5.23
C ILE A 87 8.70 2.11 -6.54
N ILE A 88 7.60 1.37 -6.75
CA ILE A 88 6.81 1.48 -7.98
C ILE A 88 6.18 2.88 -8.09
N TRP A 89 5.71 3.45 -6.99
CA TRP A 89 5.18 4.80 -6.98
C TRP A 89 6.24 5.85 -7.36
N VAL A 90 7.46 5.74 -6.82
CA VAL A 90 8.56 6.64 -7.16
C VAL A 90 8.96 6.52 -8.64
N GLN A 91 8.96 5.30 -9.19
CA GLN A 91 9.19 5.09 -10.62
C GLN A 91 8.11 5.80 -11.45
N LEU A 92 6.85 5.61 -11.09
CA LEU A 92 5.71 6.25 -11.75
C LEU A 92 5.77 7.78 -11.69
N LEU A 93 6.14 8.35 -10.54
CA LEU A 93 6.33 9.79 -10.38
C LEU A 93 7.44 10.37 -11.27
N ASN A 94 8.45 9.58 -11.63
CA ASN A 94 9.50 10.02 -12.56
C ASN A 94 9.06 9.89 -14.03
N GLU A 95 8.11 9.01 -14.33
CA GLU A 95 7.54 8.86 -15.67
C GLU A 95 6.43 9.88 -15.97
N PHE A 96 5.73 10.38 -14.94
CA PHE A 96 4.75 11.43 -15.14
C PHE A 96 5.44 12.73 -15.63
N PRO A 97 4.88 13.39 -16.66
CA PRO A 97 5.42 14.65 -17.14
C PRO A 97 5.42 15.65 -15.99
N ARG A 98 6.62 16.11 -15.62
CA ARG A 98 6.76 17.26 -14.72
C ARG A 98 6.26 18.47 -15.50
N SER A 99 5.12 19.01 -15.07
CA SER A 99 4.56 20.28 -15.54
C SER A 99 5.61 21.37 -15.59
#